data_AF-A0A925PFN7-F1
#
_entry.id   AF-A0A925PFN7-F1
#
_cell.length_a   1.000
_cell.length_b   1.000
_cell.length_c   1.000
_cell.angle_alpha   90.00
_cell.angle_beta   90.00
_cell.angle_gamma   90.00
#
_symmetry.space_group_name_H-M   'P 1'
#
loop_
_entity.id
_entity.type
_entity.pdbx_description
1 polymer ?
#
loop_
_entity_poly.entity_id
_entity_poly.type
_entity_poly.pdbx_seq_one_letter_code
_entity_poly.pdbx_strand_id
1 'polypeptide(L)'
;MQWATLFTYKRLSVEVATSSNRLSEQIQATIIKTSVITKSIQTTATALAEIDRKIRNEISKLEKSTVISQTLSHAANNIGGIADSIKHISGQTNLLALNAAIEAARVGDLGRGFAVVAQEVRKLAEESRASTDTIRQSINEIQAVVKEIGPSLNSISIEMLSNQKSIGDISSSSQNEHTLVSEIAEDLKHLDRNSRMLLDLVNRLVVN
;
A
#
# COMPACT_ATOMS: atom_id res chain seq x y z
N MET A 1 79.68 -1.74 17.43
CA MET A 1 78.43 -0.95 17.26
C MET A 1 77.73 -1.22 15.93
N GLN A 2 78.41 -1.23 14.77
CA GLN A 2 77.77 -1.41 13.44
C GLN A 2 77.02 -2.75 13.22
N TRP A 3 77.48 -3.87 13.79
CA TRP A 3 76.78 -5.17 13.67
C TRP A 3 75.46 -5.22 14.46
N ALA A 4 75.39 -4.56 15.62
CA ALA A 4 74.18 -4.49 16.43
C ALA A 4 73.10 -3.63 15.75
N THR A 5 73.49 -2.55 15.07
CA THR A 5 72.58 -1.72 14.27
C THR A 5 72.08 -2.44 13.02
N LEU A 6 72.95 -3.17 12.30
CA LEU A 6 72.56 -4.00 11.14
C LEU A 6 71.58 -5.13 11.52
N PHE A 7 71.82 -5.81 12.64
CA PHE A 7 70.92 -6.85 13.15
C PHE A 7 69.55 -6.28 13.54
N THR A 8 69.55 -5.12 14.21
CA THR A 8 68.30 -4.44 14.59
C THR A 8 67.52 -3.98 13.36
N TYR A 9 68.21 -3.46 12.34
CA TYR A 9 67.62 -3.04 11.08
C TYR A 9 66.97 -4.20 10.31
N LYS A 10 67.67 -5.33 10.20
CA LYS A 10 67.15 -6.54 9.54
C LYS A 10 65.99 -7.17 10.30
N ARG A 11 65.96 -7.06 11.63
CA ARG A 11 64.82 -7.50 12.44
C ARG A 11 63.61 -6.60 12.21
N LEU A 12 63.82 -5.29 12.24
CA LEU A 12 62.77 -4.29 12.01
C LEU A 12 62.19 -4.41 10.60
N SER A 13 63.02 -4.64 9.57
CA SER A 13 62.56 -4.81 8.19
C SER A 13 61.67 -6.05 8.03
N VAL A 14 62.03 -7.18 8.65
CA VAL A 14 61.20 -8.38 8.65
C VAL A 14 59.88 -8.13 9.38
N GLU A 15 59.90 -7.41 10.50
CA GLU A 15 58.70 -7.06 11.28
C GLU A 15 57.76 -6.10 10.52
N VAL A 16 58.30 -5.13 9.80
CA VAL A 16 57.52 -4.24 8.93
C VAL A 16 56.96 -5.00 7.73
N ALA A 17 57.74 -5.88 7.10
CA ALA A 17 57.27 -6.68 5.96
C ALA A 17 56.11 -7.62 6.35
N THR A 18 56.21 -8.32 7.48
CA THR A 18 55.13 -9.18 7.97
C THR A 18 53.89 -8.37 8.35
N SER A 19 54.09 -7.20 8.97
CA SER A 19 52.99 -6.28 9.30
C SER A 19 52.29 -5.73 8.06
N SER A 20 53.04 -5.34 7.03
CA SER A 20 52.49 -4.85 5.75
C SER A 20 51.72 -5.94 5.00
N ASN A 21 52.23 -7.18 4.97
CA ASN A 21 51.51 -8.31 4.38
C ASN A 21 50.18 -8.56 5.09
N ARG A 22 50.19 -8.62 6.44
CA ARG A 22 48.97 -8.76 7.24
C ARG A 22 47.99 -7.62 6.99
N LEU A 23 48.49 -6.38 6.88
CA LEU A 23 47.67 -5.22 6.57
C LEU A 23 47.03 -5.31 5.17
N SER A 24 47.78 -5.76 4.16
CA SER A 24 47.24 -5.95 2.81
C SER A 24 46.13 -7.01 2.79
N GLU A 25 46.32 -8.14 3.48
CA GLU A 25 45.28 -9.15 3.64
C GLU A 25 44.01 -8.59 4.31
N GLN A 26 44.18 -7.80 5.38
CA GLN A 26 43.06 -7.14 6.07
C GLN A 26 42.34 -6.11 5.19
N ILE A 27 43.08 -5.33 4.39
CA ILE A 27 42.51 -4.36 3.45
C ILE A 27 41.70 -5.08 2.38
N GLN A 28 42.24 -6.14 1.77
CA GLN A 28 41.54 -6.93 0.75
C GLN A 28 40.24 -7.54 1.31
N ALA A 29 40.29 -8.10 2.51
CA ALA A 29 39.10 -8.60 3.19
C ALA A 29 38.05 -7.49 3.43
N THR A 30 38.50 -6.27 3.75
CA THR A 30 37.61 -5.12 3.98
C THR A 30 37.04 -4.56 2.69
N ILE A 31 37.80 -4.57 1.58
CA ILE A 31 37.30 -4.20 0.24
C ILE A 31 36.14 -5.11 -0.17
N ILE A 32 36.27 -6.42 0.05
CA ILE A 32 35.20 -7.38 -0.25
C ILE A 32 33.94 -7.07 0.58
N LYS A 33 34.09 -6.83 1.89
CA LYS A 33 32.96 -6.45 2.76
C LYS A 33 32.28 -5.15 2.29
N THR A 34 33.08 -4.15 1.92
CA THR A 34 32.58 -2.85 1.43
C THR A 34 31.82 -3.02 0.12
N SER A 35 32.33 -3.83 -0.81
CA SER A 35 31.64 -4.17 -2.07
C SER A 35 30.29 -4.87 -1.84
N VAL A 36 30.23 -5.81 -0.88
CA VAL A 36 28.97 -6.46 -0.48
C VAL A 36 27.98 -5.44 0.08
N ILE A 37 28.43 -4.51 0.93
CA ILE A 37 27.59 -3.44 1.47
C ILE A 37 27.06 -2.54 0.35
N THR A 38 27.90 -2.10 -0.60
CA THR A 38 27.46 -1.32 -1.76
C THR A 38 26.36 -2.04 -2.55
N LYS A 39 26.51 -3.35 -2.77
CA LYS A 39 25.49 -4.16 -3.45
C LYS A 39 24.19 -4.24 -2.65
N SER A 40 24.29 -4.37 -1.33
CA SER A 40 23.14 -4.36 -0.42
C SER A 40 22.40 -3.01 -0.48
N ILE A 41 23.11 -1.89 -0.40
CA ILE A 41 22.55 -0.53 -0.48
C ILE A 41 21.83 -0.33 -1.82
N GLN A 42 22.45 -0.73 -2.93
CA GLN A 42 21.83 -0.65 -4.26
C GLN A 42 20.53 -1.48 -4.32
N THR A 43 20.54 -2.68 -3.72
CA THR A 43 19.34 -3.54 -3.68
C THR A 43 18.23 -2.88 -2.85
N THR A 44 18.57 -2.33 -1.69
CA THR A 44 17.64 -1.54 -0.85
C THR A 44 17.07 -0.34 -1.62
N ALA A 45 17.90 0.42 -2.33
CA ALA A 45 17.45 1.57 -3.12
C ALA A 45 16.44 1.16 -4.21
N THR A 46 16.72 0.06 -4.93
CA THR A 46 15.78 -0.46 -5.93
C THR A 46 14.46 -0.95 -5.31
N ALA A 47 14.52 -1.60 -4.15
CA ALA A 47 13.33 -2.05 -3.43
C ALA A 47 12.48 -0.85 -2.96
N LEU A 48 13.10 0.21 -2.44
CA LEU A 48 12.39 1.42 -2.02
C LEU A 48 11.68 2.12 -3.19
N ALA A 49 12.32 2.20 -4.35
CA ALA A 49 11.71 2.75 -5.56
C ALA A 49 10.48 1.93 -6.00
N GLU A 50 10.54 0.60 -5.88
CA GLU A 50 9.40 -0.27 -6.18
C GLU A 50 8.25 -0.06 -5.18
N ILE A 51 8.58 0.08 -3.89
CA ILE A 51 7.57 0.31 -2.84
C ILE A 51 6.91 1.69 -3.02
N ASP A 52 7.66 2.77 -3.30
CA ASP A 52 7.07 4.09 -3.58
C ASP A 52 6.09 4.02 -4.76
N ARG A 53 6.45 3.32 -5.83
CA ARG A 53 5.56 3.10 -6.98
C ARG A 53 4.30 2.33 -6.59
N LYS A 54 4.43 1.28 -5.76
CA LYS A 54 3.27 0.50 -5.27
C LYS A 54 2.35 1.37 -4.43
N ILE A 55 2.89 2.18 -3.51
CA ILE A 55 2.09 3.09 -2.68
C ILE A 55 1.32 4.09 -3.53
N ARG A 56 1.96 4.74 -4.51
CA ARG A 56 1.27 5.67 -5.42
C ARG A 56 0.12 5.01 -6.17
N ASN A 57 0.31 3.76 -6.61
CA ASN A 57 -0.75 3.00 -7.26
C ASN A 57 -1.90 2.68 -6.30
N GLU A 58 -1.61 2.31 -5.06
CA GLU A 58 -2.63 2.04 -4.05
C GLU A 58 -3.41 3.30 -3.67
N ILE A 59 -2.74 4.46 -3.53
CA ILE A 59 -3.42 5.75 -3.33
C ILE A 59 -4.39 6.03 -4.48
N SER A 60 -3.98 5.86 -5.73
CA SER A 60 -4.86 6.04 -6.89
C SER A 60 -6.05 5.07 -6.90
N LYS A 61 -5.86 3.82 -6.43
CA LYS A 61 -6.97 2.87 -6.27
C LYS A 61 -7.93 3.29 -5.16
N LEU A 62 -7.44 3.81 -4.04
CA LEU A 62 -8.27 4.31 -2.93
C LEU A 62 -9.15 5.49 -3.37
N GLU A 63 -8.62 6.41 -4.17
CA GLU A 63 -9.39 7.50 -4.77
C GLU A 63 -10.53 6.95 -5.63
N LYS A 64 -10.24 5.98 -6.50
CA LYS A 64 -11.28 5.31 -7.32
C LYS A 64 -12.32 4.60 -6.46
N SER A 65 -11.90 3.87 -5.43
CA SER A 65 -12.82 3.20 -4.49
C SER A 65 -13.73 4.19 -3.75
N THR A 66 -13.21 5.38 -3.43
CA THR A 66 -13.98 6.46 -2.80
C THR A 66 -15.08 6.94 -3.75
N VAL A 67 -14.74 7.19 -5.03
CA VAL A 67 -15.71 7.58 -6.06
C VAL A 67 -16.77 6.50 -6.29
N ILE A 68 -16.37 5.23 -6.33
CA ILE A 68 -17.29 4.09 -6.48
C ILE A 68 -18.24 4.03 -5.28
N SER A 69 -17.74 4.18 -4.06
CA SER A 69 -18.54 4.20 -2.84
C SER A 69 -19.58 5.33 -2.85
N GLN A 70 -19.19 6.54 -3.26
CA GLN A 70 -20.10 7.68 -3.43
C GLN A 70 -21.16 7.40 -4.51
N THR A 71 -20.75 6.82 -5.65
CA THR A 71 -21.66 6.45 -6.74
C THR A 71 -22.69 5.43 -6.27
N LEU A 72 -22.27 4.42 -5.50
CA LEU A 72 -23.16 3.42 -4.92
C LEU A 72 -24.15 4.06 -3.92
N SER A 73 -23.68 5.02 -3.10
CA SER A 73 -24.55 5.79 -2.21
C SER A 73 -25.66 6.53 -2.97
N HIS A 74 -25.30 7.21 -4.07
CA HIS A 74 -26.26 7.91 -4.91
C HIS A 74 -27.24 6.95 -5.59
N ALA A 75 -26.77 5.83 -6.12
CA ALA A 75 -27.63 4.81 -6.72
C ALA A 75 -28.63 4.24 -5.70
N ALA A 76 -28.16 3.92 -4.49
CA ALA A 76 -29.02 3.42 -3.42
C ALA A 76 -30.10 4.45 -3.02
N ASN A 77 -29.74 5.73 -2.91
CA ASN A 77 -30.70 6.82 -2.66
C ASN A 77 -31.77 6.92 -3.76
N ASN A 78 -31.35 6.85 -5.03
CA ASN A 78 -32.28 6.91 -6.16
C ASN A 78 -33.26 5.73 -6.15
N ILE A 79 -32.77 4.52 -5.89
CA ILE A 79 -33.64 3.34 -5.77
C ILE A 79 -34.59 3.48 -4.58
N GLY A 80 -34.13 4.04 -3.47
CA GLY A 80 -34.99 4.37 -2.32
C GLY A 80 -36.15 5.30 -2.70
N GLY A 81 -35.89 6.35 -3.49
CA GLY A 81 -36.94 7.25 -3.99
C GLY A 81 -37.92 6.58 -4.95
N ILE A 82 -37.45 5.64 -5.78
CA ILE A 82 -38.31 4.83 -6.66
C ILE A 82 -39.20 3.91 -5.83
N ALA A 83 -38.62 3.22 -4.83
CA ALA A 83 -39.37 2.34 -3.93
C ALA A 83 -40.49 3.11 -3.19
N ASP A 84 -40.21 4.35 -2.77
CA ASP A 84 -41.21 5.23 -2.15
C ASP A 84 -42.33 5.62 -3.09
N SER A 85 -41.99 5.94 -4.34
CA SER A 85 -42.98 6.26 -5.37
C SER A 85 -43.90 5.07 -5.64
N ILE A 86 -43.33 3.85 -5.75
CA ILE A 86 -44.13 2.62 -5.92
C ILE A 86 -45.00 2.38 -4.69
N LYS A 87 -44.47 2.56 -3.47
CA LYS A 87 -45.24 2.44 -2.22
C LYS A 87 -46.44 3.39 -2.19
N HIS A 88 -46.26 4.62 -2.65
CA HIS A 88 -47.34 5.61 -2.78
C HIS A 88 -48.38 5.17 -3.82
N ILE A 89 -47.95 4.74 -5.01
CA ILE A 89 -48.84 4.23 -6.07
C ILE A 89 -49.65 3.04 -5.57
N SER A 90 -49.01 2.05 -4.94
CA SER A 90 -49.68 0.87 -4.40
C SER A 90 -50.65 1.23 -3.28
N GLY A 91 -50.33 2.23 -2.44
CA GLY A 91 -51.27 2.79 -1.47
C GLY A 91 -52.53 3.39 -2.12
N GLN A 92 -52.35 4.17 -3.19
CA GLN A 92 -53.47 4.76 -3.94
C GLN A 92 -54.30 3.71 -4.67
N THR A 93 -53.65 2.73 -5.33
CA THR A 93 -54.31 1.61 -6.00
C THR A 93 -55.11 0.77 -5.00
N ASN A 94 -54.58 0.54 -3.80
CA ASN A 94 -55.29 -0.15 -2.72
C ASN A 94 -56.57 0.58 -2.31
N LEU A 95 -56.50 1.91 -2.16
CA LEU A 95 -57.68 2.75 -1.84
C LEU A 95 -58.70 2.77 -2.98
N LEU A 96 -58.24 2.87 -4.24
CA LEU A 96 -59.12 2.80 -5.41
C LEU A 96 -59.84 1.45 -5.51
N ALA A 97 -59.10 0.35 -5.29
CA ALA A 97 -59.64 -1.00 -5.30
C ALA A 97 -60.66 -1.21 -4.16
N LEU A 98 -60.40 -0.65 -2.98
CA LEU A 98 -61.35 -0.66 -1.87
C LEU A 98 -62.65 0.06 -2.23
N ASN A 99 -62.56 1.26 -2.81
CA ASN A 99 -63.74 2.02 -3.24
C ASN A 99 -64.53 1.26 -4.32
N ALA A 100 -63.84 0.63 -5.28
CA ALA A 100 -64.48 -0.20 -6.31
C ALA A 100 -65.18 -1.42 -5.72
N ALA A 101 -64.58 -2.09 -4.73
CA ALA A 101 -65.20 -3.22 -4.04
C ALA A 101 -66.47 -2.81 -3.26
N ILE A 102 -66.45 -1.64 -2.62
CA ILE A 102 -67.62 -1.06 -1.93
C ILE A 102 -68.75 -0.78 -2.93
N GLU A 103 -68.45 -0.12 -4.05
CA GLU A 103 -69.48 0.22 -5.04
C GLU A 103 -70.03 -1.04 -5.74
N ALA A 104 -69.17 -2.03 -6.02
CA ALA A 104 -69.58 -3.33 -6.56
C ALA A 104 -70.54 -4.08 -5.62
N ALA A 105 -70.34 -3.99 -4.29
CA ALA A 105 -71.28 -4.55 -3.32
C ALA A 105 -72.62 -3.80 -3.29
N ARG A 106 -72.62 -2.49 -3.60
CA ARG A 106 -73.81 -1.63 -3.58
C ARG A 106 -74.77 -1.91 -4.74
N VAL A 107 -74.27 -2.27 -5.93
CA VAL A 107 -75.09 -2.67 -7.09
C VAL A 107 -75.57 -4.13 -7.04
N GLY A 108 -75.26 -4.86 -5.96
CA GLY A 108 -75.76 -6.22 -5.72
C GLY A 108 -75.27 -7.24 -6.75
N ASP A 109 -76.18 -8.04 -7.30
CA ASP A 109 -75.82 -9.17 -8.19
C ASP A 109 -75.14 -8.73 -9.50
N LEU A 110 -75.45 -7.54 -10.01
CA LEU A 110 -74.80 -6.98 -11.21
C LEU A 110 -73.31 -6.64 -10.98
N GLY A 111 -72.91 -6.43 -9.72
CA GLY A 111 -71.55 -6.04 -9.35
C GLY A 111 -70.61 -7.20 -9.01
N ARG A 112 -71.09 -8.46 -8.97
CA ARG A 112 -70.28 -9.62 -8.51
C ARG A 112 -68.96 -9.79 -9.25
N GLY A 113 -68.95 -9.67 -10.58
CA GLY A 113 -67.73 -9.77 -11.38
C GLY A 113 -66.73 -8.66 -11.08
N PHE A 114 -67.22 -7.43 -10.91
CA PHE A 114 -66.40 -6.27 -10.53
C PHE A 114 -65.83 -6.40 -9.12
N ALA A 115 -66.60 -6.97 -8.18
CA ALA A 115 -66.13 -7.21 -6.81
C ALA A 115 -64.92 -8.15 -6.77
N VAL A 116 -64.92 -9.22 -7.57
CA VAL A 116 -63.79 -10.16 -7.67
C VAL A 116 -62.54 -9.46 -8.20
N VAL A 117 -62.69 -8.67 -9.29
CA VAL A 117 -61.56 -7.92 -9.87
C VAL A 117 -61.03 -6.89 -8.87
N ALA A 118 -61.90 -6.15 -8.19
CA ALA A 118 -61.50 -5.16 -7.20
C ALA A 118 -60.72 -5.80 -6.04
N GLN A 119 -61.12 -6.98 -5.58
CA GLN A 119 -60.43 -7.69 -4.52
C GLN A 119 -59.04 -8.20 -4.96
N GLU A 120 -58.91 -8.68 -6.19
CA GLU A 120 -57.61 -9.09 -6.75
C GLU A 120 -56.66 -7.90 -6.92
N VAL A 121 -57.15 -6.76 -7.43
CA VAL A 121 -56.35 -5.53 -7.53
C VAL A 121 -55.90 -5.05 -6.15
N ARG A 122 -56.78 -5.16 -5.14
CA ARG A 122 -56.43 -4.80 -3.75
C ARG A 122 -55.30 -5.68 -3.22
N LYS A 123 -55.40 -7.00 -3.43
CA LYS A 123 -54.36 -7.96 -3.03
C LYS A 123 -53.01 -7.67 -3.71
N LEU A 124 -53.01 -7.41 -5.02
CA LEU A 124 -51.80 -7.03 -5.77
C LEU A 124 -51.18 -5.73 -5.24
N ALA A 125 -52.01 -4.77 -4.84
CA ALA A 125 -51.54 -3.52 -4.25
C ALA A 125 -50.89 -3.74 -2.86
N GLU A 126 -51.48 -4.60 -2.03
CA GLU A 126 -50.92 -5.00 -0.73
C GLU A 126 -49.57 -5.75 -0.91
N GLU A 127 -49.49 -6.71 -1.85
CA GLU A 127 -48.26 -7.45 -2.18
C GLU A 127 -47.16 -6.54 -2.75
N SER A 128 -47.54 -5.60 -3.62
CA SER A 128 -46.62 -4.59 -4.15
C SER A 128 -46.04 -3.72 -3.03
N ARG A 129 -46.86 -3.31 -2.07
CA ARG A 129 -46.41 -2.53 -0.90
C ARG A 129 -45.42 -3.33 -0.05
N ALA A 130 -45.73 -4.59 0.26
CA ALA A 130 -44.83 -5.46 1.01
C ALA A 130 -43.48 -5.63 0.29
N SER A 131 -43.50 -5.78 -1.04
CA SER A 131 -42.28 -5.86 -1.85
C SER A 131 -41.45 -4.58 -1.77
N THR A 132 -42.08 -3.40 -1.82
CA THR A 132 -41.37 -2.12 -1.68
C THR A 132 -40.75 -1.93 -0.29
N ASP A 133 -41.40 -2.44 0.78
CA ASP A 133 -40.85 -2.38 2.13
C ASP A 133 -39.57 -3.25 2.24
N THR A 134 -39.57 -4.44 1.63
CA THR A 134 -38.37 -5.29 1.53
C THR A 134 -37.25 -4.62 0.74
N ILE A 135 -37.55 -4.02 -0.41
CA ILE A 135 -36.57 -3.25 -1.20
C ILE A 135 -35.96 -2.14 -0.33
N ARG A 136 -36.79 -1.43 0.45
CA ARG A 136 -36.33 -0.35 1.31
C ARG A 136 -35.39 -0.84 2.40
N GLN A 137 -35.68 -2.00 2.99
CA GLN A 137 -34.76 -2.63 3.94
C GLN A 137 -33.40 -2.91 3.29
N SER A 138 -33.37 -3.52 2.10
CA SER A 138 -32.12 -3.78 1.38
C SER A 138 -31.35 -2.50 1.04
N ILE A 139 -32.04 -1.42 0.70
CA ILE A 139 -31.40 -0.11 0.46
C ILE A 139 -30.75 0.43 1.74
N ASN A 140 -31.41 0.33 2.89
CA ASN A 140 -30.86 0.77 4.18
C ASN A 140 -29.60 -0.03 4.55
N GLU A 141 -29.59 -1.35 4.30
CA GLU A 141 -28.42 -2.21 4.52
C GLU A 141 -27.25 -1.79 3.63
N ILE A 142 -27.49 -1.53 2.32
CA ILE A 142 -26.46 -1.03 1.40
C ILE A 142 -25.90 0.31 1.88
N GLN A 143 -26.76 1.24 2.30
CA GLN A 143 -26.32 2.55 2.79
C GLN A 143 -25.49 2.46 4.06
N ALA A 144 -25.84 1.56 4.97
CA ALA A 144 -25.05 1.32 6.18
C ALA A 144 -23.63 0.86 5.84
N VAL A 145 -23.49 -0.13 4.95
CA VAL A 145 -22.18 -0.62 4.50
C VAL A 145 -21.38 0.49 3.82
N VAL A 146 -22.00 1.27 2.93
CA VAL A 146 -21.33 2.39 2.26
C VAL A 146 -20.82 3.45 3.24
N LYS A 147 -21.56 3.71 4.31
CA LYS A 147 -21.17 4.66 5.36
C LYS A 147 -19.91 4.23 6.12
N GLU A 148 -19.68 2.92 6.26
CA GLU A 148 -18.49 2.36 6.90
C GLU A 148 -17.26 2.35 5.97
N ILE A 149 -17.48 2.23 4.66
CA ILE A 149 -16.40 2.22 3.66
C ILE A 149 -15.63 3.55 3.65
N GLY A 150 -16.31 4.69 3.72
CA GLY A 150 -15.68 6.01 3.63
C GLY A 150 -14.58 6.25 4.68
N PRO A 151 -14.86 6.11 6.00
CA PRO A 151 -13.86 6.22 7.06
C PRO A 151 -12.71 5.21 6.93
N SER A 152 -13.02 3.99 6.49
CA SER A 152 -12.03 2.94 6.27
C SER A 152 -11.05 3.32 5.16
N LEU A 153 -11.55 3.78 4.00
CA LEU A 153 -10.72 4.25 2.89
C LEU A 153 -9.86 5.46 3.28
N ASN A 154 -10.42 6.40 4.05
CA ASN A 154 -9.67 7.55 4.54
C ASN A 154 -8.53 7.15 5.48
N SER A 155 -8.78 6.20 6.39
CA SER A 155 -7.77 5.69 7.31
C SER A 155 -6.61 5.02 6.56
N ILE A 156 -6.92 4.22 5.54
CA ILE A 156 -5.90 3.60 4.67
C ILE A 156 -5.11 4.68 3.91
N SER A 157 -5.78 5.73 3.43
CA SER A 157 -5.09 6.85 2.73
C SER A 157 -4.08 7.55 3.63
N ILE A 158 -4.44 7.84 4.89
CA ILE A 158 -3.54 8.44 5.89
C ILE A 158 -2.34 7.51 6.15
N GLU A 159 -2.56 6.21 6.31
CA GLU A 159 -1.49 5.24 6.52
C GLU A 159 -0.53 5.16 5.32
N MET A 160 -1.07 5.18 4.10
CA MET A 160 -0.27 5.20 2.87
C MET A 160 0.62 6.45 2.76
N LEU A 161 0.09 7.63 3.14
CA LEU A 161 0.88 8.86 3.18
C LEU A 161 2.00 8.80 4.22
N SER A 162 1.73 8.21 5.40
CA SER A 162 2.75 7.97 6.42
C SER A 162 3.86 7.03 5.89
N ASN A 163 3.48 5.93 5.24
CA ASN A 163 4.42 4.99 4.65
C ASN A 163 5.27 5.64 3.56
N GLN A 164 4.67 6.52 2.74
CA GLN A 164 5.40 7.27 1.73
C GLN A 164 6.48 8.17 2.34
N LYS A 165 6.16 8.84 3.45
CA LYS A 165 7.14 9.64 4.20
C LYS A 165 8.29 8.77 4.71
N SER A 166 7.99 7.64 5.35
CA SER A 166 9.02 6.72 5.84
C SER A 166 9.94 6.20 4.74
N ILE A 167 9.40 5.92 3.54
CA ILE A 167 10.22 5.54 2.39
C ILE A 167 11.15 6.67 1.95
N GLY A 168 10.68 7.91 1.96
CA GLY A 168 11.50 9.09 1.68
C GLY A 168 12.67 9.22 2.66
N ASP A 169 12.42 9.01 3.95
CA ASP A 169 13.44 9.04 5.00
C ASP A 169 14.48 7.91 4.80
N ILE A 170 14.02 6.68 4.56
CA ILE A 170 14.91 5.53 4.32
C ILE A 170 15.72 5.71 3.03
N SER A 171 15.12 6.26 1.96
CA SER A 171 15.82 6.52 0.70
C SER A 171 16.94 7.53 0.89
N SER A 172 16.70 8.58 1.70
CA SER A 172 17.71 9.58 2.02
C SER A 172 18.86 8.98 2.84
N SER A 173 18.54 8.14 3.83
CA SER A 173 19.54 7.41 4.62
C SER A 173 20.38 6.46 3.76
N SER A 174 19.73 5.70 2.87
CA SER A 174 20.41 4.79 1.92
C SER A 174 21.36 5.53 0.98
N GLN A 175 20.99 6.73 0.52
CA GLN A 175 21.85 7.57 -0.29
C GLN A 175 23.08 8.08 0.49
N ASN A 176 22.89 8.45 1.76
CA ASN A 176 24.00 8.84 2.63
C ASN A 176 24.96 7.66 2.89
N GLU A 177 24.42 6.47 3.17
CA GLU A 177 25.20 5.24 3.32
C GLU A 177 25.99 4.92 2.06
N HIS A 178 25.39 5.07 0.88
CA HIS A 178 26.08 4.85 -0.40
C HIS A 178 27.32 5.75 -0.54
N THR A 179 27.18 7.04 -0.22
CA THR A 179 28.28 8.01 -0.27
C THR A 179 29.40 7.62 0.69
N LEU A 180 29.08 7.35 1.96
CA LEU A 180 30.07 6.96 2.97
C LEU A 180 30.81 5.67 2.61
N VAL A 181 30.09 4.65 2.11
CA VAL A 181 30.68 3.38 1.71
C VAL A 181 31.56 3.55 0.47
N SER A 182 31.20 4.44 -0.45
CA SER A 182 32.03 4.79 -1.61
C SER A 182 33.33 5.49 -1.20
N GLU A 183 33.28 6.38 -0.21
CA GLU A 183 34.47 7.03 0.36
C GLU A 183 35.40 6.00 1.02
N ILE A 184 34.84 5.11 1.86
CA ILE A 184 35.60 4.00 2.48
C ILE A 184 36.25 3.10 1.42
N ALA A 185 35.53 2.78 0.35
CA ALA A 185 36.07 1.96 -0.73
C ALA A 185 37.29 2.61 -1.40
N GLU A 186 37.29 3.93 -1.55
CA GLU A 186 38.42 4.67 -2.12
C GLU A 186 39.61 4.74 -1.15
N ASP A 187 39.35 5.02 0.13
CA ASP A 187 40.37 5.01 1.18
C ASP A 187 41.09 3.66 1.29
N LEU A 188 40.35 2.55 1.19
CA LEU A 188 40.92 1.21 1.18
C LEU A 188 41.82 0.96 -0.03
N LYS A 189 41.49 1.50 -1.21
CA LYS A 189 42.38 1.42 -2.39
C LYS A 189 43.65 2.24 -2.18
N HIS A 190 43.58 3.38 -1.50
CA HIS A 190 44.76 4.16 -1.14
C HIS A 190 45.63 3.41 -0.13
N LEU A 191 45.03 2.82 0.89
CA LEU A 191 45.73 2.01 1.88
C LEU A 191 46.39 0.76 1.29
N ASP A 192 45.73 0.06 0.35
CA ASP A 192 46.31 -1.11 -0.32
C ASP A 192 47.57 -0.72 -1.11
N ARG A 193 47.49 0.40 -1.86
CA ARG A 193 48.64 0.97 -2.58
C ARG A 193 49.78 1.32 -1.64
N ASN A 194 49.50 1.99 -0.53
CA ASN A 194 50.51 2.37 0.46
C ASN A 194 51.16 1.15 1.11
N SER A 195 50.39 0.11 1.47
CA SER A 195 50.92 -1.12 2.06
C SER A 195 51.87 -1.85 1.10
N ARG A 196 51.51 -1.96 -0.18
CA ARG A 196 52.37 -2.55 -1.22
C ARG A 196 53.65 -1.75 -1.44
N MET A 197 53.57 -0.42 -1.43
CA MET A 197 54.75 0.44 -1.53
C MET A 197 55.70 0.26 -0.35
N LEU A 198 55.18 0.17 0.88
CA LEU A 198 55.99 -0.10 2.07
C LEU A 198 56.70 -1.46 1.97
N LEU A 199 55.99 -2.49 1.50
CA LEU A 199 56.57 -3.82 1.30
C LEU A 199 57.72 -3.79 0.27
N ASP A 200 57.53 -3.11 -0.87
CA ASP A 200 58.59 -2.96 -1.88
C ASP A 200 59.80 -2.20 -1.32
N LEU A 201 59.55 -1.10 -0.60
CA LEU A 201 60.62 -0.30 0.00
C LEU A 201 61.43 -1.10 1.03
N VAL A 202 60.75 -1.84 1.91
CA VAL A 202 61.39 -2.72 2.89
C VAL A 202 62.18 -3.84 2.22
N ASN A 203 61.66 -4.47 1.17
CA ASN A 203 62.37 -5.51 0.43
C ASN A 203 63.67 -4.97 -0.20
N ARG A 204 63.64 -3.76 -0.78
CA ARG A 204 64.84 -3.10 -1.33
C ARG A 204 65.89 -2.78 -0.26
N LEU A 205 65.46 -2.49 0.97
CA LEU A 205 66.33 -2.21 2.11
C LEU A 205 66.98 -3.46 2.72
N VAL A 206 66.41 -4.65 2.48
CA VAL A 206 66.97 -5.94 2.96
C VAL A 206 67.96 -6.53 1.97
N VAL A 207 67.83 -6.19 0.69
CA VAL A 207 68.66 -6.70 -0.41
C VAL A 207 69.95 -5.89 -0.63
N ASN A 208 70.01 -4.65 -0.11
CA ASN A 208 71.21 -3.80 -0.09
C ASN A 208 71.84 -3.77 1.31
#